data_AF-A0A1J4L2M0-F1
#
_entry.id   AF-A0A1J4L2M0-F1
#
_cell.length_a   1.000
_cell.length_b   1.000
_cell.length_c   1.000
_cell.angle_alpha   90.00
_cell.angle_beta   90.00
_cell.angle_gamma   90.00
#
_symmetry.space_group_name_H-M   'P 1'
#
loop_
_entity.id
_entity.type
_entity.pdbx_description
1 polymer ?
#
loop_
_entity_poly.entity_id
_entity_poly.type
_entity_poly.pdbx_seq_one_letter_code
_entity_poly.pdbx_strand_id
1 'polypeptide(L)'
;MLYEKVDNIRQIFLRIKNTSLMENKADEEKKNIRQMFSLYEDNKLRQLVQEYGEKNWRAISKQMPNRTTRQCRERYKNYLAPNVTNGPWTAEEDLLLEQKYLEFGPKWATIAHFFKNRSDVNIKNRWASNRHKAARTTPRNIIESLLLPKQQFLNAIQALLLPQLLKREKARQKQANEVKITMADTIQDNFNNNFTTCLDDFEICQPMFPEFEPFF
;
A
#
# COMPACT_ATOMS: atom_id res chain seq x y z
N MET A 1 44.99 -16.88 34.25
CA MET A 1 45.49 -17.23 32.91
C MET A 1 44.43 -17.74 31.92
N LEU A 2 43.32 -18.36 32.34
CA LEU A 2 42.20 -18.72 31.43
C LEU A 2 41.16 -17.61 31.27
N TYR A 3 40.86 -16.86 32.34
CA TYR A 3 39.87 -15.77 32.32
C TYR A 3 40.23 -14.62 31.37
N GLU A 4 41.49 -14.17 31.37
CA GLU A 4 41.94 -13.09 30.48
C GLU A 4 41.87 -13.45 28.98
N LYS A 5 42.01 -14.75 28.64
CA LYS A 5 41.89 -15.23 27.25
C LYS A 5 40.44 -15.22 26.76
N VAL A 6 39.48 -15.55 27.64
CA VAL A 6 38.05 -15.54 27.32
C VAL A 6 37.54 -14.10 27.18
N ASP A 7 38.01 -13.18 28.02
CA ASP A 7 37.66 -11.76 27.91
C ASP A 7 38.19 -11.14 26.62
N ASN A 8 39.41 -11.48 26.19
CA ASN A 8 39.96 -10.99 24.92
C ASN A 8 39.15 -11.47 23.71
N ILE A 9 38.71 -12.74 23.70
CA ILE A 9 37.83 -13.28 22.65
C ILE A 9 36.47 -12.57 22.65
N ARG A 10 35.91 -12.29 23.84
CA ARG A 10 34.64 -11.56 23.98
C ARG A 10 34.77 -10.12 23.45
N GLN A 11 35.89 -9.44 23.72
CA GLN A 11 36.13 -8.09 23.21
C GLN A 11 36.38 -8.06 21.70
N ILE A 12 37.06 -9.06 21.14
CA ILE A 12 37.23 -9.22 19.69
C ILE A 12 35.86 -9.46 19.03
N PHE A 13 35.02 -10.33 19.59
CA PHE A 13 33.69 -10.59 19.07
C PHE A 13 32.79 -9.35 19.12
N LEU A 14 32.83 -8.59 20.23
CA LEU A 14 32.11 -7.32 20.36
C LEU A 14 32.60 -6.28 19.36
N ARG A 15 33.92 -6.21 19.10
CA ARG A 15 34.49 -5.31 18.10
C ARG A 15 34.05 -5.68 16.69
N ILE A 16 34.09 -6.97 16.32
CA ILE A 16 33.62 -7.46 15.00
C ILE A 16 32.13 -7.17 14.81
N LYS A 17 31.30 -7.44 15.84
CA LYS A 17 29.86 -7.17 15.80
C LYS A 17 29.58 -5.67 15.66
N ASN A 18 30.33 -4.82 16.36
CA ASN A 18 30.19 -3.38 16.26
C ASN A 18 30.69 -2.82 14.92
N THR A 19 31.77 -3.35 14.34
CA THR A 19 32.23 -2.96 12.98
C THR A 19 31.18 -3.29 11.93
N SER A 20 30.60 -4.49 11.96
CA SER A 20 29.52 -4.89 11.05
C SER A 20 28.26 -4.02 11.22
N LEU A 21 27.93 -3.62 12.45
CA LEU A 21 26.82 -2.69 12.69
C LEU A 21 27.08 -1.29 12.13
N MET A 22 28.33 -0.81 12.13
CA MET A 22 28.70 0.49 11.58
C MET A 22 28.70 0.50 10.04
N GLU A 23 29.16 -0.59 9.41
CA GLU A 23 29.13 -0.76 7.95
C GLU A 23 27.69 -0.81 7.42
N ASN A 24 26.79 -1.54 8.07
CA ASN A 24 25.38 -1.62 7.68
C ASN A 24 24.63 -0.29 7.87
N LYS A 25 25.02 0.53 8.85
CA LYS A 25 24.37 1.82 9.13
C LYS A 25 24.65 2.87 8.06
N ALA A 26 25.84 2.83 7.43
CA ALA A 26 26.20 3.73 6.33
C ALA A 26 25.40 3.44 5.04
N ASP A 27 25.03 2.18 4.82
CA ASP A 27 24.21 1.77 3.67
C ASP A 27 22.69 1.95 3.93
N GLU A 28 22.22 1.79 5.17
CA GLU A 28 20.82 2.03 5.56
C GLU A 28 20.44 3.53 5.66
N GLU A 29 21.40 4.43 5.90
CA GLU A 29 21.14 5.87 6.00
C GLU A 29 20.88 6.58 4.67
N LYS A 30 21.04 5.89 3.53
CA LYS A 30 20.48 6.34 2.24
C LYS A 30 18.96 6.12 2.18
N LYS A 31 18.26 6.61 3.21
CA LYS A 31 16.81 6.79 3.17
C LYS A 31 16.45 7.65 1.96
N ASN A 32 15.45 7.19 1.25
CA ASN A 32 14.85 7.72 0.03
C ASN A 32 14.25 9.13 0.25
N ILE A 33 15.10 10.11 0.54
CA ILE A 33 14.77 11.53 0.46
C ILE A 33 14.55 11.80 -1.02
N ARG A 34 13.44 12.44 -1.38
CA ARG A 34 13.20 12.92 -2.76
C ARG A 34 14.26 13.95 -3.11
N GLN A 35 15.43 13.49 -3.55
CA GLN A 35 16.59 14.32 -3.78
C GLN A 35 16.36 15.11 -5.06
N MET A 36 16.28 16.42 -4.94
CA MET A 36 16.13 17.32 -6.08
C MET A 36 17.40 17.29 -6.94
N PHE A 37 17.26 17.32 -8.27
CA PHE A 37 18.39 17.50 -9.17
C PHE A 37 18.90 18.94 -9.07
N SER A 38 20.21 19.09 -8.89
CA SER A 38 20.87 20.38 -8.97
C SER A 38 21.05 20.84 -10.42
N LEU A 39 21.30 22.13 -10.63
CA LEU A 39 21.60 22.68 -11.97
C LEU A 39 22.84 22.03 -12.59
N TYR A 40 23.85 21.73 -11.77
CA TYR A 40 25.05 21.01 -12.21
C TYR A 40 24.70 19.60 -12.72
N GLU A 41 23.91 18.85 -11.95
CA GLU A 41 23.45 17.53 -12.37
C GLU A 41 22.58 17.59 -13.63
N ASP A 42 21.71 18.58 -13.76
CA ASP A 42 20.89 18.76 -14.97
C ASP A 42 21.76 19.05 -16.21
N ASN A 43 22.76 19.93 -16.08
CA ASN A 43 23.68 20.22 -17.17
C ASN A 43 24.52 19.00 -17.55
N LYS A 44 25.05 18.28 -16.55
CA LYS A 44 25.78 17.03 -16.78
C LYS A 44 24.89 15.99 -17.47
N LEU A 45 23.64 15.85 -17.03
CA LEU A 45 22.68 14.92 -17.63
C LEU A 45 22.38 15.27 -19.09
N ARG A 46 22.22 16.56 -19.43
CA ARG A 46 22.05 16.99 -20.83
C ARG A 46 23.25 16.63 -21.70
N GLN A 47 24.47 16.90 -21.21
CA GLN A 47 25.70 16.57 -21.91
C GLN A 47 25.83 15.06 -22.16
N LEU A 48 25.58 14.25 -21.12
CA LEU A 48 25.64 12.79 -21.23
C LEU A 48 24.58 12.24 -22.19
N VAL A 49 23.38 12.82 -22.23
CA VAL A 49 22.36 12.42 -23.22
C VAL A 49 22.78 12.81 -24.63
N GLN A 50 23.44 13.96 -24.82
CA GLN A 50 23.98 14.35 -26.12
C GLN A 50 25.09 13.40 -26.60
N GLU A 51 25.92 12.89 -25.69
CA GLU A 51 27.02 11.96 -26.00
C GLU A 51 26.55 10.51 -26.24
N TYR A 52 25.72 9.97 -25.34
CA TYR A 52 25.31 8.55 -25.36
C TYR A 52 23.95 8.29 -26.02
N GLY A 53 23.16 9.34 -26.28
CA GLY A 53 21.80 9.28 -26.76
C GLY A 53 20.76 8.81 -25.71
N GLU A 54 19.47 8.98 -26.04
CA GLU A 54 18.34 8.64 -25.17
C GLU A 54 18.03 7.13 -25.05
N LYS A 55 18.92 6.26 -25.55
CA LYS A 55 18.75 4.80 -25.50
C LYS A 55 19.60 4.16 -24.40
N ASN A 56 20.74 4.76 -24.07
CA ASN A 56 21.79 4.15 -23.23
C ASN A 56 21.81 4.69 -21.79
N TRP A 57 20.64 4.73 -21.13
CA TRP A 57 20.52 5.28 -19.76
C TRP A 57 21.42 4.60 -18.72
N ARG A 58 21.76 3.32 -18.91
CA ARG A 58 22.69 2.59 -18.02
C ARG A 58 24.10 3.17 -18.06
N ALA A 59 24.57 3.61 -19.24
CA ALA A 59 25.87 4.26 -19.37
C ALA A 59 25.84 5.66 -18.73
N ILE A 60 24.77 6.42 -18.97
CA ILE A 60 24.55 7.75 -18.38
C ILE A 60 24.56 7.67 -16.85
N SER A 61 23.83 6.73 -16.24
CA SER A 61 23.74 6.63 -14.78
C SER A 61 25.07 6.28 -14.11
N LYS A 62 25.96 5.54 -14.79
CA LYS A 62 27.31 5.26 -14.26
C LYS A 62 28.14 6.54 -14.06
N GLN A 63 27.85 7.59 -14.83
CA GLN A 63 28.54 8.88 -14.72
C GLN A 63 27.81 9.88 -13.81
N MET A 64 26.64 9.52 -13.28
CA MET A 64 25.82 10.35 -12.39
C MET A 64 25.82 9.75 -10.97
N PRO A 65 26.80 10.09 -10.12
CA PRO A 65 26.89 9.51 -8.78
C PRO A 65 25.61 9.82 -7.98
N ASN A 66 25.19 8.87 -7.15
CA ASN A 66 23.96 8.95 -6.34
C ASN A 66 22.66 9.09 -7.15
N ARG A 67 22.67 8.90 -8.48
CA ARG A 67 21.47 8.85 -9.31
C ARG A 67 21.32 7.51 -10.00
N THR A 68 20.10 6.97 -9.92
CA THR A 68 19.74 5.73 -10.61
C THR A 68 19.43 5.99 -12.09
N THR A 69 19.52 4.93 -12.90
CA THR A 69 19.10 4.94 -14.32
C THR A 69 17.69 5.49 -14.50
N ARG A 70 16.77 5.08 -13.63
CA ARG A 70 15.37 5.52 -13.67
C ARG A 70 15.25 7.02 -13.42
N GLN A 71 15.91 7.54 -12.37
CA GLN A 71 15.88 8.96 -12.04
C GLN A 71 16.44 9.82 -13.18
N CYS A 72 17.57 9.41 -13.79
CA CYS A 72 18.17 10.15 -14.91
C CYS A 72 17.20 10.21 -16.10
N ARG A 73 16.61 9.07 -16.48
CA ARG A 73 15.64 9.00 -17.58
C ARG A 73 14.40 9.86 -17.30
N GLU A 74 13.79 9.71 -16.12
CA GLU A 74 12.60 10.48 -15.75
C GLU A 74 12.90 11.99 -15.71
N ARG A 75 14.04 12.39 -15.15
CA ARG A 75 14.45 13.80 -15.11
C ARG A 75 14.59 14.37 -16.52
N TYR A 76 15.28 13.66 -17.41
CA TYR A 76 15.45 14.13 -18.78
C TYR A 76 14.11 14.23 -19.51
N LYS A 77 13.38 13.12 -19.60
CA LYS A 77 12.13 13.04 -20.38
C LYS A 77 11.04 14.00 -19.92
N ASN A 78 10.97 14.31 -18.63
CA ASN A 78 9.88 15.12 -18.08
C ASN A 78 10.26 16.59 -17.86
N TYR A 79 11.55 16.95 -17.92
CA TYR A 79 11.99 18.31 -17.57
C TYR A 79 13.13 18.88 -18.42
N LEU A 80 14.05 18.07 -18.95
CA LEU A 80 15.26 18.59 -19.62
C LEU A 80 15.25 18.43 -21.13
N ALA A 81 14.44 17.51 -21.66
CA ALA A 81 14.33 17.27 -23.08
C ALA A 81 13.90 18.56 -23.81
N PRO A 82 14.43 18.83 -25.01
CA PRO A 82 14.21 20.10 -25.72
C PRO A 82 12.74 20.32 -26.10
N ASN A 83 11.97 19.25 -26.22
CA ASN A 83 10.52 19.28 -26.45
C ASN A 83 9.70 19.47 -25.18
N VAL A 84 10.30 19.75 -24.02
CA VAL A 84 9.58 19.98 -22.76
C VAL A 84 9.84 21.39 -22.26
N THR A 85 8.76 22.14 -22.04
CA THR A 85 8.77 23.51 -21.51
C THR A 85 8.24 23.52 -20.07
N ASN A 86 9.10 23.94 -19.13
CA ASN A 86 8.75 24.11 -17.71
C ASN A 86 8.34 25.55 -17.36
N GLY A 87 7.91 26.33 -18.36
CA GLY A 87 7.45 27.71 -18.18
C GLY A 87 6.09 27.81 -17.49
N PRO A 88 5.64 29.06 -17.21
CA PRO A 88 4.30 29.31 -16.69
C PRO A 88 3.25 28.72 -17.62
N TRP A 89 2.10 28.33 -17.06
CA TRP A 89 0.97 27.85 -17.85
C TRP A 89 0.09 29.01 -18.28
N THR A 90 -0.36 28.99 -19.51
CA THR A 90 -1.31 29.97 -20.03
C THR A 90 -2.74 29.57 -19.69
N ALA A 91 -3.66 30.54 -19.74
CA ALA A 91 -5.09 30.28 -19.57
C ALA A 91 -5.63 29.35 -20.68
N GLU A 92 -5.11 29.48 -21.89
CA GLU A 92 -5.46 28.61 -23.03
C GLU A 92 -5.08 27.14 -22.75
N GLU A 93 -3.89 26.90 -22.20
CA GLU A 93 -3.46 25.57 -21.81
C GLU A 93 -4.34 24.97 -20.70
N ASP A 94 -4.77 25.79 -19.74
CA ASP A 94 -5.68 25.36 -18.67
C ASP A 94 -7.06 24.98 -19.22
N LEU A 95 -7.63 25.81 -20.10
CA LEU A 95 -8.92 25.55 -20.76
C LEU A 95 -8.86 24.26 -21.59
N LEU A 96 -7.79 24.08 -22.37
CA LEU A 96 -7.58 22.87 -23.15
C LEU A 96 -7.45 21.64 -22.25
N LEU A 97 -6.75 21.77 -21.11
CA LEU A 97 -6.60 20.69 -20.13
C LEU A 97 -7.96 20.28 -19.56
N GLU A 98 -8.79 21.24 -19.16
CA GLU A 98 -10.13 20.97 -18.65
C GLU A 98 -11.00 20.26 -19.69
N GLN A 99 -11.04 20.80 -20.91
CA GLN A 99 -11.79 20.20 -22.02
C GLN A 99 -11.36 18.74 -22.27
N LYS A 100 -10.04 18.49 -22.35
CA LYS A 100 -9.52 17.15 -22.64
C LYS A 100 -9.69 16.19 -21.47
N TYR A 101 -9.71 16.68 -20.22
CA TYR A 101 -10.04 15.86 -19.07
C TYR A 101 -11.51 15.44 -19.06
N LEU A 102 -12.44 16.31 -19.47
CA LEU A 102 -13.85 15.94 -19.61
C LEU A 102 -14.05 14.84 -20.67
N GLU A 103 -13.26 14.88 -21.75
CA GLU A 103 -13.32 13.89 -22.84
C GLU A 103 -12.70 12.54 -22.47
N PHE A 104 -11.51 12.54 -21.86
CA PHE A 104 -10.71 11.32 -21.66
C PHE A 104 -10.57 10.85 -20.20
N GLY A 105 -10.93 11.70 -19.23
CA GLY A 105 -10.65 11.48 -17.82
C GLY A 105 -9.14 11.56 -17.48
N PRO A 106 -8.65 10.82 -16.45
CA PRO A 106 -7.27 10.91 -15.98
C PRO A 106 -6.24 10.18 -16.86
N LYS A 107 -6.42 10.19 -18.18
CA LYS A 107 -5.51 9.59 -19.16
C LYS A 107 -4.42 10.58 -19.57
N TRP A 108 -3.51 10.90 -18.65
CA TRP A 108 -2.52 11.98 -18.81
C TRP A 108 -1.62 11.82 -20.04
N ALA A 109 -1.16 10.60 -20.33
CA ALA A 109 -0.36 10.34 -21.51
C ALA A 109 -1.13 10.65 -22.80
N THR A 110 -2.41 10.28 -22.89
CA THR A 110 -3.27 10.62 -24.03
C THR A 110 -3.45 12.13 -24.15
N ILE A 111 -3.78 12.80 -23.04
CA ILE A 111 -3.97 14.25 -23.00
C ILE A 111 -2.68 14.99 -23.42
N ALA A 112 -1.50 14.49 -23.04
CA ALA A 112 -0.21 15.08 -23.41
C ALA A 112 0.01 15.25 -24.91
N HIS A 113 -0.58 14.40 -25.75
CA HIS A 113 -0.45 14.53 -27.20
C HIS A 113 -1.08 15.81 -27.76
N PHE A 114 -2.01 16.44 -27.02
CA PHE A 114 -2.63 17.72 -27.41
C PHE A 114 -1.78 18.94 -27.02
N PHE A 115 -0.72 18.74 -26.23
CA PHE A 115 0.19 19.81 -25.80
C PHE A 115 1.54 19.65 -26.47
N LYS A 116 2.02 20.69 -27.17
CA LYS A 116 3.28 20.62 -27.92
C LYS A 116 4.49 20.36 -27.01
N ASN A 117 4.56 21.06 -25.88
CA ASN A 117 5.76 21.06 -25.03
C ASN A 117 5.49 20.71 -23.56
N ARG A 118 4.39 20.00 -23.25
CA ARG A 118 4.08 19.59 -21.87
C ARG A 118 4.14 18.07 -21.75
N SER A 119 4.87 17.58 -20.75
CA SER A 119 4.83 16.16 -20.41
C SER A 119 3.51 15.80 -19.72
N ASP A 120 3.16 14.52 -19.77
CA ASP A 120 2.06 13.92 -19.01
C ASP A 120 2.20 14.20 -17.50
N VAL A 121 3.43 14.21 -17.00
CA VAL A 121 3.74 14.59 -15.61
C VAL A 121 3.42 16.06 -15.36
N ASN A 122 3.78 16.99 -16.26
CA ASN A 122 3.42 18.40 -16.12
C ASN A 122 1.89 18.57 -16.06
N ILE A 123 1.18 17.89 -16.96
CA ILE A 123 -0.29 17.97 -17.07
C ILE A 123 -0.97 17.48 -15.80
N LYS A 124 -0.61 16.29 -15.33
CA LYS A 124 -1.14 15.73 -14.07
C LYS A 124 -0.91 16.67 -12.89
N ASN A 125 0.30 17.22 -12.79
CA ASN A 125 0.65 18.15 -11.71
C ASN A 125 -0.14 19.46 -11.80
N ARG A 126 -0.34 19.98 -13.03
CA ARG A 126 -1.15 21.18 -13.25
C ARG A 126 -2.60 20.97 -12.85
N TRP A 127 -3.19 19.86 -13.27
CA TRP A 127 -4.56 19.49 -12.89
C TRP A 127 -4.74 19.44 -11.36
N ALA A 128 -3.82 18.76 -10.65
CA ALA A 128 -3.84 18.71 -9.20
C ALA A 128 -3.72 20.12 -8.58
N SER A 129 -2.83 20.96 -9.09
CA SER A 129 -2.67 22.35 -8.65
C SER A 129 -3.95 23.17 -8.85
N ASN A 130 -4.59 23.09 -10.02
CA ASN A 130 -5.82 23.82 -10.34
C ASN A 130 -6.97 23.39 -9.42
N ARG A 131 -7.11 22.09 -9.13
CA ARG A 131 -8.13 21.60 -8.18
C ARG A 131 -7.92 22.13 -6.76
N HIS A 132 -6.68 22.17 -6.29
CA HIS A 132 -6.37 22.75 -4.99
C HIS A 132 -6.60 24.27 -4.96
N LYS A 133 -6.37 24.97 -6.07
CA LYS A 133 -6.72 26.40 -6.19
C LYS A 133 -8.23 26.61 -6.15
N ALA A 134 -9.00 25.88 -6.96
CA ALA A 134 -10.46 25.96 -6.95
C ALA A 134 -11.02 25.73 -5.53
N ALA A 135 -10.54 24.70 -4.82
CA ALA A 135 -10.96 24.44 -3.44
C ALA A 135 -10.63 25.57 -2.44
N ARG A 136 -9.59 26.37 -2.71
CA ARG A 136 -9.19 27.52 -1.86
C ARG A 136 -9.89 28.82 -2.25
N THR A 137 -10.14 29.01 -3.55
CA THR A 137 -10.71 30.25 -4.08
C THR A 137 -12.23 30.25 -4.02
N THR A 138 -12.89 29.08 -4.04
CA THR A 138 -14.34 29.02 -3.90
C THR A 138 -14.76 29.51 -2.51
N PRO A 139 -15.60 30.57 -2.42
CA PRO A 139 -16.11 31.06 -1.16
C PRO A 139 -16.81 29.97 -0.34
N ARG A 140 -16.58 29.95 0.97
CA ARG A 140 -17.06 28.90 1.88
C ARG A 140 -18.59 28.71 1.82
N ASN A 141 -19.33 29.79 1.64
CA ASN A 141 -20.80 29.77 1.49
C ASN A 141 -21.26 29.01 0.24
N ILE A 142 -20.55 29.12 -0.89
CA ILE A 142 -20.87 28.37 -2.12
C ILE A 142 -20.55 26.89 -1.91
N ILE A 143 -19.40 26.57 -1.33
CA ILE A 143 -19.01 25.20 -0.98
C ILE A 143 -20.07 24.55 -0.08
N GLU A 144 -20.53 25.26 0.95
CA GLU A 144 -21.53 24.80 1.91
C GLU A 144 -22.89 24.57 1.24
N SER A 145 -23.31 25.47 0.33
CA SER A 145 -24.53 25.31 -0.46
C SER A 145 -24.52 24.11 -1.42
N LEU A 146 -23.34 23.74 -1.96
CA LEU A 146 -23.16 22.58 -2.86
C LEU A 146 -22.93 21.26 -2.10
N LEU A 147 -22.41 21.32 -0.87
CA LEU A 147 -22.20 20.15 -0.01
C LEU A 147 -23.49 19.70 0.67
N LEU A 148 -24.40 20.63 1.02
CA LEU A 148 -25.68 20.31 1.66
C LEU A 148 -26.49 19.24 0.88
N PRO A 149 -26.70 19.37 -0.45
CA PRO A 149 -27.45 18.38 -1.22
C PRO A 149 -26.77 17.01 -1.26
N LYS A 150 -25.43 16.99 -1.35
CA LYS A 150 -24.66 15.73 -1.34
C LYS A 150 -24.76 15.03 0.02
N GLN A 151 -24.67 15.77 1.11
CA GLN A 151 -24.76 15.20 2.46
C GLN A 151 -26.17 14.70 2.75
N GLN A 152 -27.19 15.44 2.33
CA GLN A 152 -28.59 15.00 2.45
C GLN A 152 -28.84 13.71 1.66
N PHE A 153 -28.28 13.60 0.44
CA PHE A 153 -28.38 12.38 -0.35
C PHE A 153 -27.69 11.18 0.32
N LEU A 154 -26.47 11.36 0.83
CA LEU A 154 -25.75 10.30 1.56
C LEU A 154 -26.48 9.88 2.84
N ASN A 155 -27.01 10.85 3.59
CA ASN A 155 -27.79 10.58 4.80
C ASN A 155 -29.09 9.81 4.46
N ALA A 156 -29.77 10.16 3.36
CA ALA A 156 -30.97 9.46 2.91
C ALA A 156 -30.67 8.00 2.50
N ILE A 157 -29.57 7.76 1.77
CA ILE A 157 -29.12 6.39 1.44
C ILE A 157 -28.83 5.61 2.71
N GLN A 158 -28.10 6.21 3.66
CA GLN A 158 -27.74 5.55 4.91
C GLN A 158 -28.97 5.25 5.77
N ALA A 159 -29.94 6.17 5.85
CA ALA A 159 -31.20 5.98 6.56
C ALA A 159 -32.07 4.88 5.93
N LEU A 160 -31.98 4.66 4.61
CA LEU A 160 -32.71 3.59 3.93
C LEU A 160 -32.03 2.22 4.11
N LEU A 161 -30.70 2.18 4.04
CA LEU A 161 -29.92 0.94 4.03
C LEU A 161 -29.69 0.39 5.45
N LEU A 162 -29.42 1.26 6.43
CA LEU A 162 -29.05 0.87 7.79
C LEU A 162 -30.14 0.06 8.51
N PRO A 163 -31.44 0.41 8.44
CA PRO A 163 -32.49 -0.40 9.04
C PRO A 163 -32.61 -1.79 8.40
N GLN A 164 -32.36 -1.91 7.09
CA GLN A 164 -32.39 -3.20 6.40
C GLN A 164 -31.23 -4.10 6.82
N LEU A 165 -30.04 -3.53 6.96
CA LEU A 165 -28.86 -4.24 7.45
C LEU A 165 -29.04 -4.71 8.90
N LEU A 166 -29.56 -3.85 9.77
CA LEU A 166 -29.87 -4.19 11.16
C LEU A 166 -30.96 -5.27 11.26
N LYS A 167 -31.99 -5.25 10.40
CA LYS A 167 -32.99 -6.32 10.32
C LYS A 167 -32.35 -7.66 9.94
N ARG A 168 -31.47 -7.67 8.94
CA ARG A 168 -30.73 -8.89 8.53
C ARG A 168 -29.77 -9.39 9.61
N GLU A 169 -29.14 -8.50 10.35
CA GLU A 169 -28.25 -8.88 11.46
C GLU A 169 -29.03 -9.46 12.63
N LYS A 170 -30.15 -8.84 13.03
CA LYS A 170 -31.05 -9.40 14.05
C LYS A 170 -31.62 -10.77 13.65
N ALA A 171 -31.97 -10.95 12.37
CA ALA A 171 -32.40 -12.26 11.86
C ALA A 171 -31.28 -13.31 11.96
N ARG A 172 -30.04 -12.95 11.60
CA ARG A 172 -28.87 -13.83 11.75
C ARG A 172 -28.57 -14.18 13.22
N GLN A 173 -28.65 -13.20 14.12
CA GLN A 173 -28.44 -13.42 15.56
C GLN A 173 -29.55 -14.29 16.16
N LYS A 174 -30.80 -14.09 15.75
CA LYS A 174 -31.93 -14.95 16.16
C LYS A 174 -31.71 -16.39 15.70
N GLN A 175 -31.33 -16.60 14.45
CA GLN A 175 -31.03 -17.92 13.91
C GLN A 175 -29.82 -18.58 14.62
N ALA A 176 -28.77 -17.81 14.91
CA ALA A 176 -27.61 -18.31 15.65
C ALA A 176 -27.96 -18.69 17.11
N ASN A 177 -28.86 -17.96 17.75
CA ASN A 177 -29.32 -18.27 19.10
C ASN A 177 -30.27 -19.47 19.11
N GLU A 178 -31.17 -19.60 18.13
CA GLU A 178 -32.03 -20.78 17.97
C GLU A 178 -31.21 -22.05 17.74
N VAL A 179 -30.18 -22.00 16.87
CA VAL A 179 -29.27 -23.13 16.65
C VAL A 179 -28.51 -23.51 17.94
N LYS A 180 -28.06 -22.51 18.73
CA LYS A 180 -27.42 -22.77 20.02
C LYS A 180 -28.35 -23.42 21.04
N ILE A 181 -29.62 -23.00 21.08
CA ILE A 181 -30.65 -23.61 21.95
C ILE A 181 -30.90 -25.05 21.51
N THR A 182 -31.14 -25.31 20.23
CA THR A 182 -31.38 -26.68 19.72
C THR A 182 -30.19 -27.61 19.95
N MET A 183 -28.95 -27.11 19.86
CA MET A 183 -27.77 -27.91 20.16
C MET A 183 -27.65 -28.22 21.66
N ALA A 184 -28.02 -27.28 22.54
CA ALA A 184 -28.06 -27.52 23.99
C ALA A 184 -29.15 -28.54 24.35
N ASP A 185 -30.34 -28.45 23.73
CA ASP A 185 -31.44 -29.39 23.95
C ASP A 185 -31.09 -30.80 23.45
N THR A 186 -30.41 -30.91 22.29
CA THR A 186 -29.93 -32.21 21.76
C THR A 186 -28.86 -32.85 22.65
N ILE A 187 -28.03 -32.04 23.32
CA ILE A 187 -27.03 -32.52 24.28
C ILE A 187 -27.72 -32.99 25.58
N GLN A 188 -28.73 -32.27 26.06
CA GLN A 188 -29.53 -32.62 27.23
C GLN A 188 -30.33 -33.92 27.01
N ASP A 189 -30.93 -34.10 25.82
CA ASP A 189 -31.68 -35.30 25.46
C ASP A 189 -30.78 -36.52 25.29
N ASN A 190 -29.56 -36.36 24.74
CA ASN A 190 -28.56 -37.43 24.71
C ASN A 190 -28.02 -37.79 26.11
N PHE A 191 -27.97 -36.83 27.04
CA PHE A 191 -27.58 -37.10 28.42
C PHE A 191 -28.68 -37.87 29.19
N ASN A 192 -29.95 -37.52 28.96
CA ASN A 192 -31.08 -38.20 29.59
C ASN A 192 -31.34 -39.61 29.01
N ASN A 193 -31.15 -39.80 27.70
CA ASN A 193 -31.31 -41.11 27.05
C ASN A 193 -30.18 -42.10 27.37
N ASN A 194 -29.00 -41.62 27.78
CA ASN A 194 -27.90 -42.49 28.23
C ASN A 194 -27.97 -42.89 29.71
N PHE A 195 -28.90 -42.34 30.49
CA PHE A 195 -29.08 -42.72 31.90
C PHE A 195 -30.20 -43.77 32.11
N THR A 196 -31.06 -43.98 31.11
CA THR A 196 -32.21 -44.91 31.23
C THR A 196 -31.92 -46.34 30.75
N THR A 197 -30.73 -46.64 30.23
CA THR A 197 -30.39 -47.98 29.68
C THR A 197 -29.39 -48.79 30.53
N CYS A 198 -29.08 -48.36 31.76
CA CYS A 198 -28.11 -49.06 32.62
C CYS A 198 -28.69 -49.36 34.01
N LEU A 199 -29.88 -49.96 34.04
CA LEU A 199 -30.37 -50.73 35.18
C LEU A 199 -31.11 -51.92 34.57
N ASP A 200 -30.36 -52.91 34.10
CA ASP A 200 -30.65 -54.34 34.23
C ASP A 200 -29.51 -55.14 33.55
N ASP A 201 -29.16 -56.24 34.19
CA ASP A 201 -28.34 -57.36 33.70
C ASP A 201 -26.82 -57.36 33.96
N PHE A 202 -26.53 -57.98 35.10
CA PHE A 202 -25.27 -58.51 35.59
C PHE A 202 -25.03 -59.88 34.92
N GLU A 203 -24.01 -60.04 34.07
CA GLU A 203 -23.43 -61.38 33.83
C GLU A 203 -21.99 -61.37 33.31
N ILE A 204 -21.28 -62.41 33.75
CA ILE A 204 -19.84 -62.65 33.85
C ILE A 204 -19.22 -63.07 32.51
N CYS A 205 -17.96 -62.68 32.22
CA CYS A 205 -16.91 -63.57 31.66
C CYS A 205 -15.53 -62.90 31.54
N GLN A 206 -14.52 -63.50 32.18
CA GLN A 206 -13.08 -63.43 31.88
C GLN A 206 -12.69 -64.60 30.93
N PRO A 207 -11.41 -64.85 30.55
CA PRO A 207 -10.30 -64.01 30.04
C PRO A 207 -9.60 -64.68 28.80
N MET A 208 -8.54 -64.10 28.21
CA MET A 208 -7.35 -64.86 27.74
C MET A 208 -6.18 -63.98 27.22
N PHE A 209 -4.98 -64.24 27.73
CA PHE A 209 -3.66 -63.80 27.22
C PHE A 209 -3.12 -64.81 26.18
N PRO A 210 -2.18 -64.43 25.28
CA PRO A 210 -0.74 -64.69 25.54
C PRO A 210 0.27 -63.65 24.98
N GLU A 211 1.21 -63.27 25.85
CA GLU A 211 2.70 -63.29 25.79
C GLU A 211 3.57 -62.97 24.54
N PHE A 212 4.60 -62.13 24.81
CA PHE A 212 6.02 -62.07 24.32
C PHE A 212 6.28 -61.56 22.88
N GLU A 213 7.32 -60.78 22.54
CA GLU A 213 8.53 -60.20 23.20
C GLU A 213 9.06 -59.03 22.31
N PRO A 214 9.98 -58.15 22.79
CA PRO A 214 10.45 -56.96 22.09
C PRO A 214 11.84 -57.14 21.44
N PHE A 215 12.20 -56.29 20.47
CA PHE A 215 13.60 -56.08 20.06
C PHE A 215 13.91 -54.59 19.91
N PHE A 216 14.83 -54.15 20.79
CA PHE A 216 15.74 -52.98 20.80
C PHE A 216 15.26 -51.59 20.39
#